data_AF-A0A024XB95-F1
#
_entry.id   AF-A0A024XB95-F1
#
_cell.length_a   1.000
_cell.length_b   1.000
_cell.length_c   1.000
_cell.angle_alpha   90.00
_cell.angle_beta   90.00
_cell.angle_gamma   90.00
#
_symmetry.space_group_name_H-M   'P 1'
#
loop_
_entity.id
_entity.type
_entity.pdbx_description
1 polymer ?
#
loop_
_entity_poly.entity_id
_entity_poly.type
_entity_poly.pdbx_seq_one_letter_code
_entity_poly.pdbx_strand_id
1 'polypeptide(L)'
;MIKNVKSISVIGNNLDSLSLSYFLQCKKLNVNLLLTNKSTNSINTYHHKKNVIEKGHYTFALNDESYLSLSLLKSLHLKQKVVERNRYSNNVSFLDVKERKYKINKYLFRIIYNLLKDYFSNKSINIGKNETLNNFILQHFDKKICDNLIAPYCYHYFNYSPENVLMRSFFPQFVEKIEGKKSLIKFLFSKKASLSSISKKQKIFRFMGGNNVLTSTLVEHLKLKDNMRIINNINNIQMKVKQNRTREIHKKIIDSTIKNCGQFYNARILEAIKMRWIKIYEQKLRNKELGLVS
;
A
#
# COMPACT_ATOMS: atom_id res chain seq x y z
N MET A 1 48.08 -4.92 5.88
CA MET A 1 46.97 -4.07 6.36
C MET A 1 45.66 -4.53 5.72
N ILE A 2 44.81 -5.27 6.44
CA ILE A 2 43.46 -5.60 5.96
C ILE A 2 42.62 -4.32 6.12
N LYS A 3 42.28 -3.67 4.99
CA LYS A 3 41.29 -2.58 4.98
C LYS A 3 40.05 -3.12 5.69
N ASN A 4 39.66 -2.51 6.81
CA ASN A 4 38.42 -2.81 7.51
C ASN A 4 37.26 -2.55 6.55
N VAL A 5 36.83 -3.57 5.80
CA VAL A 5 35.70 -3.42 4.90
C VAL A 5 34.46 -3.34 5.77
N LYS A 6 33.93 -2.13 5.92
CA LYS A 6 32.71 -1.88 6.68
C LYS A 6 31.61 -2.77 6.09
N SER A 7 31.16 -3.74 6.89
CA SER A 7 30.05 -4.62 6.53
C SER A 7 28.79 -4.16 7.25
N ILE A 8 27.67 -4.23 6.57
CA ILE A 8 26.35 -3.90 7.11
C ILE A 8 25.66 -5.21 7.49
N SER A 9 25.27 -5.34 8.75
CA SER A 9 24.50 -6.51 9.19
C SER A 9 23.01 -6.19 9.14
N VAL A 10 22.25 -7.03 8.43
CA VAL A 10 20.80 -6.95 8.33
C VAL A 10 20.22 -8.16 9.04
N ILE A 11 19.28 -7.95 9.97
CA ILE A 11 18.68 -9.03 10.78
C ILE A 11 17.24 -9.23 10.33
N GLY A 12 16.88 -10.48 10.03
CA GLY A 12 15.51 -10.87 9.71
C GLY A 12 15.42 -11.75 8.47
N ASN A 13 14.34 -12.51 8.37
CA ASN A 13 14.03 -13.42 7.26
C ASN A 13 12.79 -13.01 6.44
N ASN A 14 12.29 -11.78 6.63
CA ASN A 14 11.07 -11.26 6.01
C ASN A 14 11.36 -10.48 4.71
N LEU A 15 10.30 -10.08 4.00
CA LEU A 15 10.48 -9.36 2.73
C LEU A 15 11.27 -8.06 2.90
N ASP A 16 11.08 -7.35 4.01
CA ASP A 16 11.75 -6.06 4.25
C ASP A 16 13.26 -6.24 4.42
N SER A 17 13.69 -7.19 5.25
CA SER A 17 15.11 -7.49 5.46
C SER A 17 15.76 -8.00 4.18
N LEU A 18 15.09 -8.89 3.44
CA LEU A 18 15.57 -9.42 2.17
C LEU A 18 15.68 -8.32 1.10
N SER A 19 14.69 -7.44 1.01
CA SER A 19 14.69 -6.32 0.06
C SER A 19 15.78 -5.30 0.40
N LEU A 20 15.99 -5.00 1.69
CA LEU A 20 17.07 -4.13 2.14
C LEU A 20 18.44 -4.74 1.81
N SER A 21 18.64 -6.02 2.10
CA SER A 21 19.87 -6.72 1.74
C SER A 21 20.13 -6.69 0.23
N TYR A 22 19.11 -6.95 -0.59
CA TYR A 22 19.19 -6.84 -2.04
C TYR A 22 19.60 -5.43 -2.49
N PHE A 23 18.98 -4.39 -1.92
CA PHE A 23 19.30 -3.00 -2.25
C PHE A 23 20.75 -2.64 -1.90
N LEU A 24 21.20 -3.00 -0.69
CA LEU A 24 22.58 -2.75 -0.24
C LEU A 24 23.60 -3.54 -1.08
N GLN A 25 23.26 -4.78 -1.43
CA GLN A 25 24.05 -5.62 -2.32
C GLN A 25 24.23 -4.97 -3.69
N CYS A 26 23.15 -4.46 -4.29
CA CYS A 26 23.19 -3.74 -5.57
C CYS A 26 24.07 -2.47 -5.52
N LYS A 27 24.22 -1.86 -4.33
CA LYS A 27 25.12 -0.74 -4.07
C LYS A 27 26.59 -1.16 -3.86
N LYS A 28 26.93 -2.43 -4.09
CA LYS A 28 28.27 -3.00 -3.90
C LYS A 28 28.80 -2.88 -2.46
N LEU A 29 27.89 -2.83 -1.49
CA LEU A 29 28.26 -2.85 -0.08
C LEU A 29 28.40 -4.30 0.39
N ASN A 30 29.29 -4.55 1.35
CA ASN A 30 29.40 -5.86 1.99
C ASN A 30 28.27 -6.03 3.00
N VAL A 31 27.45 -7.06 2.83
CA VAL A 31 26.25 -7.27 3.65
C VAL A 31 26.29 -8.64 4.31
N ASN A 32 26.09 -8.66 5.63
CA ASN A 32 25.86 -9.86 6.41
C ASN A 32 24.35 -9.98 6.67
N LEU A 33 23.67 -10.89 5.98
CA LEU A 33 22.25 -11.16 6.21
C LEU A 33 22.11 -12.27 7.26
N LEU A 34 21.55 -11.91 8.41
CA LEU A 34 21.38 -12.75 9.59
C LEU A 34 19.93 -13.26 9.63
N LEU A 35 19.72 -14.50 9.21
CA LEU A 35 18.39 -15.12 9.17
C LEU A 35 18.01 -15.69 10.54
N THR A 36 16.88 -15.21 11.08
CA THR A 36 16.33 -15.64 12.38
C THR A 36 15.46 -16.89 12.25
N ASN A 37 15.40 -17.72 13.30
CA ASN A 37 14.58 -18.95 13.30
C ASN A 37 13.06 -18.71 13.31
N LYS A 38 12.59 -17.62 13.92
CA LYS A 38 11.16 -17.28 13.89
C LYS A 38 10.79 -16.77 12.50
N SER A 39 9.89 -17.47 11.81
CA SER A 39 9.27 -16.95 10.59
C SER A 39 8.29 -15.85 11.00
N THR A 40 8.70 -14.59 10.88
CA THR A 40 7.78 -13.45 10.94
C THR A 40 7.24 -13.09 9.56
N ASN A 41 7.30 -14.05 8.62
CA ASN A 41 6.96 -13.82 7.23
C ASN A 41 5.47 -13.58 7.09
N SER A 42 5.12 -12.33 6.82
CA SER A 42 3.80 -11.92 6.36
C SER A 42 3.45 -12.51 5.00
N ILE A 43 4.43 -13.05 4.27
CA ILE A 43 4.25 -13.86 3.06
C ILE A 43 4.45 -15.33 3.44
N ASN A 44 3.39 -16.11 3.38
CA ASN A 44 3.45 -17.53 3.67
C ASN A 44 2.46 -18.28 2.79
N THR A 45 2.97 -19.07 1.87
CA THR A 45 2.18 -19.94 1.00
C THR A 45 2.13 -21.35 1.56
N TYR A 46 0.92 -21.86 1.76
CA TYR A 46 0.62 -23.23 2.12
C TYR A 46 0.05 -23.98 0.92
N HIS A 47 0.58 -25.18 0.66
CA HIS A 47 0.09 -26.06 -0.39
C HIS A 47 -0.74 -27.17 0.23
N HIS A 48 -1.96 -27.37 -0.28
CA HIS A 48 -2.81 -28.49 0.12
C HIS A 48 -3.45 -29.11 -1.11
N LYS A 49 -3.06 -30.35 -1.42
CA LYS A 49 -3.41 -31.03 -2.68
C LYS A 49 -2.99 -30.15 -3.87
N LYS A 50 -3.94 -29.82 -4.76
CA LYS A 50 -3.72 -28.93 -5.92
C LYS A 50 -3.92 -27.45 -5.60
N ASN A 51 -4.21 -27.08 -4.35
CA ASN A 51 -4.49 -25.71 -3.95
C ASN A 51 -3.23 -24.97 -3.50
N VAL A 52 -3.18 -23.68 -3.84
CA VAL A 52 -2.19 -22.71 -3.36
C VAL A 52 -2.92 -21.73 -2.44
N ILE A 53 -2.57 -21.72 -1.16
CA ILE A 53 -3.29 -20.99 -0.11
C ILE A 53 -2.33 -20.01 0.56
N GLU A 54 -2.61 -18.71 0.53
CA GLU A 54 -1.79 -17.71 1.22
C GLU A 54 -2.26 -17.52 2.67
N LYS A 55 -1.36 -17.74 3.62
CA LYS A 55 -1.49 -17.44 5.04
C LYS A 55 -0.81 -16.09 5.33
N GLY A 56 -1.45 -14.98 4.94
CA GLY A 56 -0.91 -13.63 5.14
C GLY A 56 -1.21 -12.69 3.98
N HIS A 57 -0.22 -11.96 3.48
CA HIS A 57 -0.36 -11.08 2.33
C HIS A 57 -0.80 -11.86 1.09
N TYR A 58 -2.03 -11.58 0.68
CA TYR A 58 -2.67 -12.28 -0.42
C TYR A 58 -2.22 -11.79 -1.80
N THR A 59 -1.93 -10.50 -1.96
CA THR A 59 -1.59 -9.89 -3.26
C THR A 59 -0.59 -8.76 -3.14
N PHE A 60 0.20 -8.57 -4.20
CA PHE A 60 1.05 -7.40 -4.40
C PHE A 60 0.37 -6.40 -5.34
N ALA A 61 0.79 -5.15 -5.25
CA ALA A 61 0.29 -4.08 -6.07
C ALA A 61 1.46 -3.38 -6.77
N LEU A 62 1.55 -3.54 -8.09
CA LEU A 62 2.59 -2.95 -8.91
C LEU A 62 2.12 -1.59 -9.42
N ASN A 63 2.84 -0.53 -9.08
CA ASN A 63 2.68 0.77 -9.73
C ASN A 63 3.79 0.91 -10.79
N ASP A 64 3.44 1.37 -12.00
CA ASP A 64 4.38 1.59 -13.10
C ASP A 64 5.51 2.57 -12.73
N GLU A 65 5.30 3.43 -11.72
CA GLU A 65 6.33 4.35 -11.19
C GLU A 65 7.28 3.73 -10.17
N SER A 66 6.97 2.54 -9.64
CA SER A 66 7.84 1.88 -8.66
C SER A 66 9.01 1.18 -9.37
N TYR A 67 9.98 1.96 -9.82
CA TYR A 67 11.19 1.47 -10.50
C TYR A 67 11.86 0.31 -9.75
N LEU A 68 11.85 0.35 -8.42
CA LEU A 68 12.43 -0.67 -7.56
C LEU A 68 11.72 -2.03 -7.67
N SER A 69 10.40 -2.07 -7.84
CA SER A 69 9.66 -3.33 -7.93
C SER A 69 9.82 -3.97 -9.32
N LEU A 70 9.77 -3.16 -10.38
CA LEU A 70 9.94 -3.64 -11.77
C LEU A 70 11.37 -4.11 -12.05
N SER A 71 12.37 -3.40 -11.52
CA SER A 71 13.78 -3.80 -11.63
C SER A 71 14.07 -5.06 -10.83
N LEU A 72 13.52 -5.18 -9.61
CA LEU A 72 13.63 -6.38 -8.79
C LEU A 72 13.01 -7.60 -9.48
N LEU A 73 11.77 -7.48 -9.99
CA LEU A 73 11.13 -8.60 -10.70
C LEU A 73 11.89 -9.01 -11.95
N LYS A 74 12.56 -8.06 -12.62
CA LYS A 74 13.39 -8.33 -13.79
C LYS A 74 14.69 -9.05 -13.40
N SER A 75 15.40 -8.58 -12.36
CA SER A 75 16.67 -9.17 -11.92
C SER A 75 16.50 -10.57 -11.33
N LEU A 76 15.34 -10.84 -10.72
CA LEU A 76 14.98 -12.15 -10.19
C LEU A 76 14.35 -13.08 -11.24
N HIS A 77 14.19 -12.63 -12.49
CA HIS A 77 13.50 -13.38 -13.55
C HIS A 77 12.08 -13.86 -13.17
N LEU A 78 11.39 -13.10 -12.31
CA LEU A 78 10.09 -13.47 -11.77
C LEU A 78 8.90 -13.01 -12.62
N LYS A 79 9.13 -12.16 -13.64
CA LYS A 79 8.05 -11.62 -14.49
C LYS A 79 7.16 -12.72 -15.10
N GLN A 80 7.75 -13.83 -15.53
CA GLN A 80 7.01 -14.96 -16.11
C GLN A 80 6.13 -15.71 -15.12
N LYS A 81 6.38 -15.57 -13.82
CA LYS A 81 5.58 -16.17 -12.75
C LYS A 81 4.46 -15.24 -12.26
N VAL A 82 4.36 -14.02 -12.77
CA VAL A 82 3.34 -13.05 -12.36
C VAL A 82 1.97 -13.44 -12.92
N VAL A 83 0.99 -13.60 -12.03
CA VAL A 83 -0.42 -13.82 -12.37
C VAL A 83 -1.21 -12.58 -11.97
N GLU A 84 -1.68 -11.82 -12.96
CA GLU A 84 -2.54 -10.64 -12.73
C GLU A 84 -3.90 -11.06 -12.15
N ARG A 85 -4.46 -10.21 -11.28
CA ARG A 85 -5.82 -10.38 -10.77
C ARG A 85 -6.82 -10.42 -11.92
N ASN A 86 -7.78 -11.34 -11.84
CA ASN A 86 -8.88 -11.42 -12.80
C ASN A 86 -9.66 -10.09 -12.85
N ARG A 87 -9.69 -9.47 -14.04
CA ARG A 87 -10.34 -8.17 -14.29
C ARG A 87 -11.86 -8.21 -14.13
N TYR A 88 -12.48 -9.39 -14.17
CA TYR A 88 -13.92 -9.57 -14.00
C TYR A 88 -14.37 -9.59 -12.53
N SER A 89 -13.42 -9.65 -11.56
CA SER A 89 -13.72 -9.64 -10.11
C SER A 89 -14.05 -8.24 -9.54
N ASN A 90 -14.55 -7.31 -10.36
CA ASN A 90 -14.67 -5.87 -10.06
C ASN A 90 -15.79 -5.48 -9.09
N ASN A 91 -16.55 -6.44 -8.57
CA ASN A 91 -17.51 -6.14 -7.53
C ASN A 91 -16.79 -6.13 -6.18
N VAL A 92 -16.35 -4.94 -5.74
CA VAL A 92 -15.97 -4.71 -4.34
C VAL A 92 -17.25 -4.86 -3.52
N SER A 93 -17.56 -6.11 -3.20
CA SER A 93 -18.53 -6.46 -2.19
C SER A 93 -17.79 -7.01 -0.99
N PHE A 94 -18.03 -6.43 0.17
CA PHE A 94 -17.52 -6.94 1.44
C PHE A 94 -18.72 -7.38 2.29
N LEU A 95 -18.45 -8.36 3.15
CA LEU A 95 -19.38 -8.81 4.19
C LEU A 95 -19.01 -8.05 5.46
N ASP A 96 -20.01 -7.54 6.18
CA ASP A 96 -19.76 -7.08 7.55
C ASP A 96 -19.75 -8.25 8.54
N VAL A 97 -19.50 -7.93 9.81
CA VAL A 97 -19.49 -8.90 10.93
C VAL A 97 -20.84 -9.63 11.10
N LYS A 98 -21.92 -9.11 10.50
CA LYS A 98 -23.27 -9.68 10.52
C LYS A 98 -23.63 -10.36 9.18
N GLU A 99 -22.62 -10.71 8.37
CA GLU A 99 -22.76 -11.36 7.07
C GLU A 99 -23.55 -10.57 6.01
N ARG A 100 -23.77 -9.27 6.24
CA ARG A 100 -24.51 -8.44 5.28
C ARG A 100 -23.58 -8.06 4.14
N LYS A 101 -24.01 -8.34 2.91
CA LYS A 101 -23.25 -8.02 1.69
C LYS A 101 -23.47 -6.56 1.30
N TYR A 102 -22.39 -5.78 1.33
CA TYR A 102 -22.42 -4.38 0.91
C TYR A 102 -21.77 -4.21 -0.45
N LYS A 103 -22.40 -3.42 -1.32
CA LYS A 103 -21.83 -2.95 -2.58
C LYS A 103 -21.64 -1.45 -2.48
N ILE A 104 -20.45 -0.95 -2.86
CA ILE A 104 -20.14 0.49 -2.88
C ILE A 104 -21.22 1.29 -3.63
N ASN A 105 -21.77 0.73 -4.73
CA ASN A 105 -22.81 1.36 -5.54
C ASN A 105 -24.05 1.79 -4.74
N LYS A 106 -24.39 1.08 -3.65
CA LYS A 106 -25.54 1.44 -2.79
C LYS A 106 -25.37 2.80 -2.13
N TYR A 107 -24.12 3.23 -1.89
CA TYR A 107 -23.81 4.49 -1.22
C TYR A 107 -23.49 5.62 -2.20
N LEU A 108 -23.52 5.37 -3.51
CA LEU A 108 -23.04 6.34 -4.50
C LEU A 108 -23.80 7.66 -4.42
N PHE A 109 -25.14 7.64 -4.45
CA PHE A 109 -25.96 8.84 -4.33
C PHE A 109 -25.69 9.63 -3.05
N ARG A 110 -25.41 8.92 -1.97
CA ARG A 110 -25.15 9.53 -0.67
C ARG A 110 -23.77 10.14 -0.56
N ILE A 111 -22.78 9.50 -1.17
CA ILE A 111 -21.44 10.05 -1.33
C ILE A 111 -21.54 11.33 -2.17
N ILE A 112 -22.28 11.30 -3.29
CA ILE A 112 -22.52 12.46 -4.16
C ILE A 112 -23.16 13.61 -3.37
N TYR A 113 -24.25 13.33 -2.65
CA TYR A 113 -24.96 14.33 -1.85
C TYR A 113 -24.05 15.01 -0.82
N ASN A 114 -23.29 14.23 -0.05
CA ASN A 114 -22.39 14.77 0.97
C ASN A 114 -21.24 15.58 0.36
N LEU A 115 -20.69 15.14 -0.78
CA LEU A 115 -19.68 15.91 -1.51
C LEU A 115 -20.22 17.27 -1.97
N LEU A 116 -21.45 17.32 -2.49
CA LEU A 116 -22.08 18.57 -2.89
C LEU A 116 -22.32 19.48 -1.68
N LYS A 117 -22.84 18.93 -0.59
CA LYS A 117 -23.03 19.65 0.68
C LYS A 117 -21.72 20.26 1.19
N ASP A 118 -20.65 19.48 1.17
CA ASP A 118 -19.29 19.93 1.54
C ASP A 118 -18.82 21.08 0.65
N TYR A 119 -19.07 20.99 -0.66
CA TYR A 119 -18.71 22.05 -1.62
C TYR A 119 -19.41 23.38 -1.34
N PHE A 120 -20.70 23.36 -1.04
CA PHE A 120 -21.46 24.56 -0.70
C PHE A 120 -21.10 25.14 0.67
N SER A 121 -20.59 24.32 1.60
CA SER A 121 -20.12 24.82 2.90
C SER A 121 -18.89 25.73 2.82
N ASN A 122 -18.06 25.54 1.76
CA ASN A 122 -16.87 26.33 1.45
C ASN A 122 -15.84 26.45 2.61
N LYS A 123 -15.89 25.55 3.59
CA LYS A 123 -14.96 25.50 4.72
C LYS A 123 -13.60 24.98 4.26
N SER A 124 -12.53 25.60 4.72
CA SER A 124 -11.18 25.08 4.48
C SER A 124 -10.99 23.75 5.20
N ILE A 125 -10.42 22.78 4.49
CA ILE A 125 -10.07 21.48 5.05
C ILE A 125 -8.77 21.66 5.82
N ASN A 126 -8.84 21.46 7.13
CA ASN A 126 -7.69 21.43 8.02
C ASN A 126 -7.62 20.07 8.70
N ILE A 127 -6.51 19.36 8.53
CA ILE A 127 -6.33 18.00 9.05
C ILE A 127 -5.39 18.10 10.25
N GLY A 128 -5.93 17.95 11.46
CA GLY A 128 -5.11 17.97 12.68
C GLY A 128 -3.99 16.91 12.67
N LYS A 129 -2.99 17.09 13.53
CA LYS A 129 -1.86 16.14 13.66
C LYS A 129 -2.34 14.72 14.02
N ASN A 130 -3.37 14.64 14.86
CA ASN A 130 -3.96 13.39 15.36
C ASN A 130 -5.34 13.13 14.74
N GLU A 131 -5.63 13.72 13.58
CA GLU A 131 -6.92 13.51 12.90
C GLU A 131 -7.05 12.04 12.47
N THR A 132 -8.10 11.38 12.94
CA THR A 132 -8.42 9.99 12.61
C THR A 132 -9.27 9.96 11.34
N LEU A 133 -9.22 8.84 10.62
CA LEU A 133 -10.06 8.62 9.44
C LEU A 133 -11.53 8.70 9.81
N ASN A 134 -11.92 8.22 11.00
CA ASN A 134 -13.29 8.34 11.48
C ASN A 134 -13.75 9.80 11.57
N ASN A 135 -12.98 10.64 12.25
CA ASN A 135 -13.34 12.05 12.46
C ASN A 135 -13.37 12.80 11.12
N PHE A 136 -12.36 12.56 10.27
CA PHE A 136 -12.29 13.16 8.95
C PHE A 136 -13.52 12.79 8.09
N ILE A 137 -13.92 11.52 8.09
CA ILE A 137 -15.09 11.07 7.34
C ILE A 137 -16.37 11.69 7.91
N LEU A 138 -16.54 11.77 9.24
CA LEU A 138 -17.74 12.35 9.86
C LEU A 138 -17.87 13.86 9.64
N GLN A 139 -16.76 14.57 9.38
CA GLN A 139 -16.79 16.00 9.03
C GLN A 139 -17.33 16.24 7.61
N HIS A 140 -17.08 15.32 6.67
CA HIS A 140 -17.40 15.50 5.26
C HIS A 140 -18.51 14.59 4.73
N PHE A 141 -18.83 13.53 5.46
CA PHE A 141 -19.81 12.50 5.13
C PHE A 141 -20.62 12.14 6.38
N ASP A 142 -21.75 11.47 6.18
CA ASP A 142 -22.56 11.01 7.31
C ASP A 142 -22.06 9.72 7.95
N LYS A 143 -22.55 9.49 9.17
CA LYS A 143 -22.26 8.31 9.98
C LYS A 143 -22.53 6.98 9.27
N LYS A 144 -23.56 6.90 8.42
CA LYS A 144 -23.88 5.65 7.71
C LYS A 144 -22.82 5.32 6.65
N ILE A 145 -22.17 6.30 6.02
CA ILE A 145 -20.99 6.06 5.16
C ILE A 145 -19.82 5.56 6.01
N CYS A 146 -19.58 6.19 7.17
CA CYS A 146 -18.50 5.77 8.06
C CYS A 146 -18.68 4.31 8.53
N ASP A 147 -19.84 3.99 9.09
CA ASP A 147 -20.13 2.68 9.69
C ASP A 147 -20.23 1.55 8.66
N ASN A 148 -20.87 1.78 7.51
CA ASN A 148 -21.19 0.70 6.58
C ASN A 148 -20.25 0.59 5.38
N LEU A 149 -19.38 1.57 5.16
CA LEU A 149 -18.44 1.56 4.04
C LEU A 149 -16.99 1.69 4.50
N ILE A 150 -16.69 2.68 5.34
CA ILE A 150 -15.31 2.93 5.78
C ILE A 150 -14.87 1.91 6.83
N ALA A 151 -15.66 1.66 7.86
CA ALA A 151 -15.27 0.75 8.93
C ALA A 151 -15.01 -0.69 8.44
N PRO A 152 -15.86 -1.32 7.60
CA PRO A 152 -15.57 -2.66 7.07
C PRO A 152 -14.31 -2.71 6.21
N TYR A 153 -14.04 -1.65 5.46
CA TYR A 153 -12.79 -1.52 4.71
C TYR A 153 -11.58 -1.42 5.64
N CYS A 154 -11.66 -0.63 6.71
CA CYS A 154 -10.57 -0.50 7.66
C CYS A 154 -10.28 -1.83 8.37
N TYR A 155 -11.31 -2.56 8.80
CA TYR A 155 -11.11 -3.90 9.36
C TYR A 155 -10.49 -4.87 8.35
N HIS A 156 -10.96 -4.83 7.10
CA HIS A 156 -10.39 -5.71 6.07
C HIS A 156 -8.93 -5.39 5.74
N TYR A 157 -8.56 -4.11 5.67
CA TYR A 157 -7.27 -3.68 5.15
C TYR A 157 -6.23 -3.35 6.23
N PHE A 158 -6.65 -2.70 7.30
CA PHE A 158 -5.80 -2.30 8.42
C PHE A 158 -5.93 -3.24 9.62
N ASN A 159 -6.99 -4.05 9.72
CA ASN A 159 -7.33 -4.85 10.89
C ASN A 159 -7.65 -4.01 12.16
N TYR A 160 -7.99 -2.72 11.98
CA TYR A 160 -8.36 -1.80 13.05
C TYR A 160 -9.59 -0.97 12.66
N SER A 161 -10.27 -0.41 13.65
CA SER A 161 -11.37 0.55 13.44
C SER A 161 -10.86 1.86 12.82
N PRO A 162 -11.70 2.64 12.11
CA PRO A 162 -11.29 3.92 11.52
C PRO A 162 -10.85 4.97 12.56
N GLU A 163 -11.18 4.78 13.83
CA GLU A 163 -10.72 5.63 14.95
C GLU A 163 -9.22 5.47 15.22
N ASN A 164 -8.65 4.31 14.87
CA ASN A 164 -7.23 4.01 15.04
C ASN A 164 -6.38 4.30 13.78
N VAL A 165 -7.00 4.80 12.71
CA VAL A 165 -6.33 5.09 11.44
C VAL A 165 -6.05 6.58 11.35
N LEU A 166 -4.81 7.01 11.62
CA LEU A 166 -4.41 8.41 11.53
C LEU A 166 -4.23 8.87 10.08
N MET A 167 -4.89 9.97 9.70
CA MET A 167 -4.88 10.49 8.34
C MET A 167 -3.47 10.79 7.83
N ARG A 168 -2.65 11.46 8.66
CA ARG A 168 -1.28 11.85 8.28
C ARG A 168 -0.31 10.66 8.17
N SER A 169 -0.56 9.59 8.93
CA SER A 169 0.30 8.39 8.93
C SER A 169 -0.03 7.47 7.76
N PHE A 170 -1.31 7.22 7.50
CA PHE A 170 -1.76 6.25 6.49
C PHE A 170 -2.05 6.87 5.13
N PHE A 171 -2.32 8.17 5.04
CA PHE A 171 -2.64 8.87 3.80
C PHE A 171 -1.85 10.18 3.61
N PRO A 172 -0.52 10.19 3.79
CA PRO A 172 0.28 11.42 3.79
C PRO A 172 0.16 12.23 2.49
N GLN A 173 0.20 11.56 1.34
CA GLN A 173 0.08 12.20 0.02
C GLN A 173 -1.31 12.81 -0.21
N PHE A 174 -2.35 12.21 0.38
CA PHE A 174 -3.70 12.75 0.30
C PHE A 174 -3.82 14.01 1.17
N VAL A 175 -3.32 13.94 2.41
CA VAL A 175 -3.31 15.08 3.32
C VAL A 175 -2.58 16.28 2.71
N GLU A 176 -1.36 16.07 2.20
CA GLU A 176 -0.56 17.13 1.58
C GLU A 176 -1.29 17.86 0.44
N LYS A 177 -2.08 17.12 -0.36
CA LYS A 177 -2.77 17.72 -1.52
C LYS A 177 -4.11 18.38 -1.16
N ILE A 178 -4.76 17.92 -0.09
CA ILE A 178 -6.10 18.37 0.30
C ILE A 178 -6.08 19.47 1.36
N GLU A 179 -5.04 19.53 2.17
CA GLU A 179 -4.86 20.54 3.22
C GLU A 179 -4.92 21.95 2.60
N GLY A 180 -5.75 22.82 3.18
CA GLY A 180 -5.99 24.17 2.68
C GLY A 180 -6.95 24.28 1.47
N LYS A 181 -7.48 23.15 0.95
CA LYS A 181 -8.55 23.19 -0.07
C LYS A 181 -9.89 23.55 0.57
N LYS A 182 -10.75 24.24 -0.20
CA LYS A 182 -12.08 24.68 0.27
C LYS A 182 -13.17 23.60 0.28
N SER A 183 -12.91 22.42 -0.31
CA SER A 183 -13.82 21.26 -0.29
C SER A 183 -13.20 20.02 -0.93
N LEU A 184 -13.75 18.84 -0.63
CA LEU A 184 -13.38 17.58 -1.25
C LEU A 184 -13.62 17.59 -2.77
N ILE A 185 -14.73 18.20 -3.21
CA ILE A 185 -15.02 18.36 -4.64
C ILE A 185 -13.94 19.21 -5.32
N LYS A 186 -13.59 20.38 -4.76
CA LYS A 186 -12.56 21.23 -5.36
C LYS A 186 -11.21 20.52 -5.43
N PHE A 187 -10.89 19.68 -4.44
CA PHE A 187 -9.76 18.78 -4.51
C PHE A 187 -9.90 17.82 -5.70
N LEU A 188 -10.97 17.01 -5.77
CA LEU A 188 -11.19 16.00 -6.82
C LEU A 188 -11.18 16.56 -8.26
N PHE A 189 -11.64 17.81 -8.45
CA PHE A 189 -11.71 18.47 -9.76
C PHE A 189 -10.51 19.37 -10.09
N SER A 190 -9.56 19.57 -9.16
CA SER A 190 -8.42 20.44 -9.45
C SER A 190 -7.47 19.79 -10.46
N LYS A 191 -6.97 20.56 -11.45
CA LYS A 191 -5.98 20.09 -12.45
C LYS A 191 -4.69 19.54 -11.81
N LYS A 192 -4.30 20.03 -10.63
CA LYS A 192 -3.20 19.50 -9.79
C LYS A 192 -3.56 18.22 -9.02
N ALA A 193 -4.85 17.96 -8.81
CA ALA A 193 -5.36 16.65 -8.44
C ALA A 193 -5.68 15.81 -9.67
N SER A 194 -4.90 15.98 -10.75
CA SER A 194 -4.64 14.87 -11.64
C SER A 194 -4.01 13.77 -10.78
N LEU A 195 -4.90 13.00 -10.17
CA LEU A 195 -4.65 11.69 -9.62
C LEU A 195 -4.11 10.76 -10.72
N SER A 196 -3.73 11.22 -11.92
CA SER A 196 -2.97 10.46 -12.91
C SER A 196 -1.63 9.95 -12.36
N SER A 197 -1.06 10.62 -11.35
CA SER A 197 0.07 10.09 -10.55
C SER A 197 -0.35 8.97 -9.57
N ILE A 198 -1.59 8.98 -9.09
CA ILE A 198 -2.15 7.96 -8.17
C ILE A 198 -2.88 6.83 -8.93
N SER A 199 -3.31 7.08 -10.17
CA SER A 199 -4.20 6.24 -10.99
C SER A 199 -3.50 5.60 -12.19
N LYS A 200 -2.17 5.55 -12.20
CA LYS A 200 -1.48 4.59 -13.07
C LYS A 200 -1.99 3.22 -12.67
N LYS A 201 -2.44 2.42 -13.66
CA LYS A 201 -3.15 1.15 -13.45
C LYS A 201 -2.36 0.27 -12.48
N GLN A 202 -2.71 0.30 -11.21
CA GLN A 202 -2.03 -0.50 -10.22
C GLN A 202 -2.35 -1.96 -10.53
N LYS A 203 -1.36 -2.69 -11.04
CA LYS A 203 -1.52 -4.09 -11.39
C LYS A 203 -1.48 -4.88 -10.10
N ILE A 204 -2.62 -5.41 -9.70
CA ILE A 204 -2.69 -6.34 -8.58
C ILE A 204 -2.28 -7.71 -9.11
N PHE A 205 -1.28 -8.32 -8.47
CA PHE A 205 -0.77 -9.60 -8.92
C PHE A 205 -0.38 -10.50 -7.75
N ARG A 206 -0.20 -11.77 -8.08
CA ARG A 206 0.37 -12.82 -7.23
C ARG A 206 1.37 -13.63 -8.04
N PHE A 207 2.12 -14.51 -7.40
CA PHE A 207 3.02 -15.43 -8.12
C PHE A 207 2.35 -16.78 -8.36
N MET A 208 2.62 -17.36 -9.53
CA MET A 208 2.27 -18.74 -9.85
C MET A 208 3.03 -19.66 -8.87
N GLY A 209 2.30 -20.55 -8.21
CA GLY A 209 2.85 -21.37 -7.12
C GLY A 209 2.91 -20.66 -5.76
N GLY A 210 2.42 -19.42 -5.66
CA GLY A 210 2.23 -18.68 -4.42
C GLY A 210 3.32 -17.66 -4.10
N ASN A 211 3.02 -16.75 -3.18
CA ASN A 211 3.81 -15.56 -2.90
C ASN A 211 5.17 -15.85 -2.25
N ASN A 212 5.36 -17.02 -1.62
CA ASN A 212 6.67 -17.46 -1.09
C ASN A 212 7.78 -17.48 -2.15
N VAL A 213 7.42 -17.63 -3.43
CA VAL A 213 8.35 -17.59 -4.56
C VAL A 213 9.21 -16.32 -4.55
N LEU A 214 8.64 -15.17 -4.17
CA LEU A 214 9.40 -13.92 -4.11
C LEU A 214 10.53 -14.00 -3.08
N THR A 215 10.21 -14.42 -1.86
CA THR A 215 11.17 -14.50 -0.76
C THR A 215 12.21 -15.61 -0.99
N SER A 216 11.81 -16.76 -1.55
CA SER A 216 12.76 -17.84 -1.83
C SER A 216 13.74 -17.46 -2.94
N THR A 217 13.25 -16.89 -4.04
CA THR A 217 14.10 -16.44 -5.14
C THR A 217 15.01 -15.27 -4.74
N LEU A 218 14.55 -14.37 -3.86
CA LEU A 218 15.40 -13.33 -3.26
C LEU A 218 16.58 -13.94 -2.48
N VAL A 219 16.32 -14.92 -1.62
CA VAL A 219 17.36 -15.58 -0.83
C VAL A 219 18.36 -16.29 -1.73
N GLU A 220 17.89 -17.04 -2.73
CA GLU A 220 18.74 -17.72 -3.71
C GLU A 220 19.61 -16.72 -4.48
N HIS A 221 19.02 -15.62 -4.96
CA HIS A 221 19.75 -14.57 -5.66
C HIS A 221 20.85 -13.96 -4.79
N LEU A 222 20.56 -13.69 -3.51
CA LEU A 222 21.52 -13.11 -2.58
C LEU A 222 22.66 -14.08 -2.23
N LYS A 223 22.42 -15.40 -2.20
CA LYS A 223 23.47 -16.41 -1.96
C LYS A 223 24.55 -16.43 -3.04
N LEU A 224 24.22 -16.03 -4.26
CA LEU A 224 25.12 -16.07 -5.41
C LEU A 224 26.00 -14.81 -5.54
N LYS A 225 25.98 -13.90 -4.57
CA LYS A 225 26.70 -12.62 -4.66
C LYS A 225 27.91 -12.60 -3.74
N ASP A 226 29.07 -12.24 -4.29
CA ASP A 226 30.34 -12.24 -3.55
C ASP A 226 30.37 -11.24 -2.38
N ASN A 227 29.60 -10.15 -2.49
CA ASN A 227 29.46 -9.14 -1.44
C ASN A 227 28.36 -9.47 -0.41
N MET A 228 27.85 -10.70 -0.41
CA MET A 228 26.85 -11.19 0.53
C MET A 228 27.41 -12.34 1.37
N ARG A 229 27.19 -12.24 2.68
CA ARG A 229 27.35 -13.37 3.61
C ARG A 229 26.00 -13.66 4.25
N ILE A 230 25.46 -14.86 4.04
CA ILE A 230 24.21 -15.28 4.67
C ILE A 230 24.52 -16.21 5.83
N ILE A 231 24.01 -15.87 7.02
CA ILE A 231 24.19 -16.63 8.24
C ILE A 231 22.82 -17.08 8.71
N ASN A 232 22.63 -18.39 8.77
CA ASN A 232 21.36 -19.02 9.12
C ASN A 232 21.23 -19.24 10.62
N ASN A 233 19.99 -19.45 11.05
CA ASN A 233 19.62 -19.93 12.37
C ASN A 233 20.15 -19.11 13.54
N ILE A 234 20.18 -17.78 13.38
CA ILE A 234 20.67 -16.93 14.45
C ILE A 234 19.60 -16.80 15.52
N ASN A 235 19.99 -17.20 16.73
CA ASN A 235 19.26 -17.00 17.97
C ASN A 235 20.11 -16.12 18.90
N ASN A 236 19.47 -15.46 19.87
CA ASN A 236 20.15 -14.77 20.97
C ASN A 236 21.13 -13.66 20.52
N ILE A 237 20.72 -12.80 19.60
CA ILE A 237 21.51 -11.62 19.20
C ILE A 237 21.53 -10.60 20.34
N GLN A 238 22.70 -10.32 20.91
CA GLN A 238 22.89 -9.24 21.87
C GLN A 238 23.42 -7.99 21.16
N MET A 239 22.59 -6.94 21.08
CA MET A 239 23.01 -5.65 20.52
C MET A 239 23.61 -4.75 21.61
N LYS A 240 24.90 -4.43 21.51
CA LYS A 240 25.54 -3.40 22.36
C LYS A 240 25.66 -2.10 21.58
N VAL A 241 24.92 -1.07 22.00
CA VAL A 241 24.84 0.22 21.31
C VAL A 241 25.84 1.21 21.92
N LYS A 242 26.73 1.81 21.11
CA LYS A 242 27.53 2.98 21.51
C LYS A 242 26.68 4.25 21.35
N GLN A 243 26.44 4.97 22.43
CA GLN A 243 25.22 5.78 22.66
C GLN A 243 25.01 7.08 21.85
N ASN A 244 25.97 7.64 21.07
CA ASN A 244 25.86 9.08 20.72
C ASN A 244 25.52 9.48 19.27
N ARG A 245 25.30 8.57 18.30
CA ARG A 245 25.00 8.95 16.89
C ARG A 245 23.79 8.25 16.23
N THR A 246 23.15 7.34 16.95
CA THR A 246 22.18 6.39 16.38
C THR A 246 20.75 6.93 16.26
N ARG A 247 20.32 7.86 17.13
CA ARG A 247 18.94 8.39 17.11
C ARG A 247 18.61 9.11 15.80
N GLU A 248 19.51 9.92 15.27
CA GLU A 248 19.27 10.66 14.02
C GLU A 248 19.28 9.75 12.79
N ILE A 249 20.18 8.76 12.75
CA ILE A 249 20.30 7.83 11.61
C ILE A 249 19.09 6.89 11.58
N HIS A 250 18.68 6.35 12.73
CA HIS A 250 17.48 5.50 12.81
C HIS A 250 16.23 6.29 12.43
N LYS A 251 16.10 7.55 12.91
CA LYS A 251 14.99 8.41 12.54
C LYS A 251 14.97 8.70 11.04
N LYS A 252 16.12 9.02 10.42
CA LYS A 252 16.23 9.21 8.97
C LYS A 252 15.91 7.94 8.16
N ILE A 253 16.34 6.76 8.62
CA ILE A 253 16.02 5.49 7.95
C ILE A 253 14.53 5.18 8.09
N ILE A 254 13.95 5.33 9.28
CA ILE A 254 12.51 5.13 9.52
C ILE A 254 11.70 6.13 8.69
N ASP A 255 12.03 7.41 8.70
CA ASP A 255 11.33 8.45 7.93
C ASP A 255 11.45 8.22 6.42
N SER A 256 12.62 7.78 5.93
CA SER A 256 12.84 7.41 4.52
C SER A 256 12.07 6.13 4.14
N THR A 257 12.08 5.12 4.99
CA THR A 257 11.31 3.88 4.80
C THR A 257 9.81 4.17 4.84
N ILE A 258 9.31 4.99 5.77
CA ILE A 258 7.90 5.42 5.81
C ILE A 258 7.55 6.23 4.55
N LYS A 259 8.43 7.13 4.09
CA LYS A 259 8.22 7.91 2.86
C LYS A 259 8.18 7.04 1.60
N ASN A 260 9.04 6.02 1.52
CA ASN A 260 9.14 5.13 0.36
C ASN A 260 8.11 3.98 0.40
N CYS A 261 7.80 3.43 1.59
CA CYS A 261 6.76 2.42 1.80
C CYS A 261 5.35 3.03 1.86
N GLY A 262 5.20 4.32 2.15
CA GLY A 262 3.94 5.05 2.04
C GLY A 262 3.39 5.11 0.61
N GLN A 263 4.21 4.79 -0.40
CA GLN A 263 3.76 4.60 -1.78
C GLN A 263 2.99 3.28 -2.01
N PHE A 264 3.03 2.33 -1.07
CA PHE A 264 2.34 1.03 -1.17
C PHE A 264 0.89 1.05 -0.73
N TYR A 265 0.50 2.03 0.08
CA TYR A 265 -0.81 2.05 0.74
C TYR A 265 -1.63 3.23 0.22
N ASN A 266 -2.22 3.09 -0.97
CA ASN A 266 -3.07 4.12 -1.55
C ASN A 266 -4.57 3.71 -1.58
N ALA A 267 -5.37 4.54 -0.91
CA ALA A 267 -6.75 4.99 -1.16
C ALA A 267 -7.67 4.25 -2.15
N ARG A 268 -7.83 2.93 -2.04
CA ARG A 268 -8.71 2.12 -2.92
C ARG A 268 -10.19 2.56 -2.92
N ILE A 269 -10.70 3.12 -1.82
CA ILE A 269 -12.09 3.60 -1.73
C ILE A 269 -12.31 4.88 -2.53
N LEU A 270 -11.45 5.89 -2.35
CA LEU A 270 -11.56 7.16 -3.07
C LEU A 270 -11.31 6.97 -4.57
N GLU A 271 -10.44 6.02 -4.93
CA GLU A 271 -10.20 5.61 -6.32
C GLU A 271 -11.42 4.94 -6.95
N ALA A 272 -12.09 4.02 -6.23
CA ALA A 272 -13.33 3.40 -6.69
C ALA A 272 -14.46 4.42 -6.90
N ILE A 273 -14.57 5.42 -6.02
CA ILE A 273 -15.54 6.51 -6.13
C ILE A 273 -15.22 7.38 -7.37
N LYS A 274 -13.95 7.75 -7.56
CA LYS A 274 -13.50 8.55 -8.71
C LYS A 274 -13.73 7.83 -10.05
N MET A 275 -13.31 6.57 -10.17
CA MET A 275 -13.46 5.78 -11.40
C MET A 275 -14.93 5.61 -11.80
N ARG A 276 -15.84 5.54 -10.82
CA ARG A 276 -17.28 5.49 -11.06
C ARG A 276 -17.81 6.84 -11.57
N TRP A 277 -17.35 7.95 -11.00
CA TRP A 277 -17.73 9.31 -11.40
C TRP A 277 -17.29 9.67 -12.82
N ILE A 278 -16.06 9.31 -13.20
CA ILE A 278 -15.56 9.54 -14.57
C ILE A 278 -16.42 8.80 -15.59
N LYS A 279 -16.76 7.54 -15.34
CA LYS A 279 -17.64 6.76 -16.24
C LYS A 279 -19.03 7.39 -16.38
N ILE A 280 -19.61 7.88 -15.29
CA ILE A 280 -20.92 8.55 -15.31
C ILE A 280 -20.85 9.87 -16.10
N TYR A 281 -19.77 10.63 -15.91
CA TYR A 281 -19.55 11.90 -16.62
C TYR A 281 -19.34 11.71 -18.13
N GLU A 282 -18.48 10.75 -18.52
CA GLU A 282 -18.26 10.40 -19.94
C GLU A 282 -19.52 9.82 -20.61
N GLN A 283 -20.38 9.13 -19.86
CA GLN A 283 -21.65 8.63 -20.37
C GLN A 283 -22.66 9.77 -20.58
N LYS A 284 -22.68 10.76 -19.67
CA LYS A 284 -23.50 11.97 -19.82
C LYS A 284 -23.05 12.84 -20.98
N LEU A 285 -21.73 12.99 -21.20
CA LEU A 285 -21.19 13.72 -22.35
C LEU A 285 -21.58 13.04 -23.68
N ARG A 286 -21.41 11.72 -23.78
CA ARG A 286 -21.84 10.95 -24.96
C ARG A 286 -23.34 11.06 -25.24
N ASN A 287 -24.18 11.00 -24.21
CA ASN A 287 -25.63 11.16 -24.38
C ASN A 287 -26.02 12.56 -24.84
N LYS A 288 -25.22 13.59 -24.49
CA LYS A 288 -25.42 14.97 -24.91
C LYS A 288 -24.94 15.21 -26.35
N GLU A 289 -23.85 14.57 -26.75
CA GLU A 289 -23.34 14.57 -28.14
C GLU A 289 -24.24 13.78 -29.10
N LEU A 290 -24.91 12.73 -28.61
CA LEU A 290 -25.87 11.92 -29.38
C LEU A 290 -27.31 12.47 -29.36
N GLY A 291 -27.55 13.63 -28.74
CA GLY A 291 -28.87 14.26 -28.68
C GLY A 291 -29.95 13.47 -27.92
N LEU A 292 -29.55 12.53 -27.04
CA LEU A 292 -30.45 11.50 -26.51
C LEU A 292 -31.12 11.84 -25.16
N VAL A 293 -30.91 13.02 -24.56
CA VAL A 293 -31.72 13.44 -23.38
C VAL A 293 -31.81 14.96 -23.24
N SER A 294 -33.05 15.47 -23.14
CA SER A 294 -33.48 16.76 -22.57
C SER A 294 -33.37 16.77 -21.04
#